data_AF-A0A4P9YHV5-F1
#
_entry.id   AF-A0A4P9YHV5-F1
#
_cell.length_a   1.000
_cell.length_b   1.000
_cell.length_c   1.000
_cell.angle_alpha   90.00
_cell.angle_beta   90.00
_cell.angle_gamma   90.00
#
_symmetry.space_group_name_H-M   'P 1'
#
loop_
_entity.id
_entity.type
_entity.pdbx_description
1 polymer ?
#
loop_
_entity_poly.entity_id
_entity_poly.type
_entity_poly.pdbx_seq_one_letter_code
_entity_poly.pdbx_strand_id
1 'polypeptide(L)'
;MLAPCNHEAYYHVFDQYGGKYYNTKFAISQMLEFLTVQAKDFLENIYRDPINGFCIFGMLDTLSQSVILRFLWSDSPLPISFINKWRRDPSVALNASLKTLNRLKII
;
A
#
# COMPACT_ATOMS: atom_id res chain seq x y z
N MET A 1 -14.42 25.32 -18.81
CA MET A 1 -13.98 23.91 -18.86
C MET A 1 -12.83 23.77 -17.88
N LEU A 2 -13.08 23.15 -16.73
CA LEU A 2 -12.06 22.91 -15.71
C LEU A 2 -11.24 21.69 -16.14
N ALA A 3 -9.93 21.87 -16.35
CA ALA A 3 -9.02 20.77 -16.60
C ALA A 3 -8.99 19.83 -15.37
N PRO A 4 -8.93 18.50 -15.56
CA PRO A 4 -8.87 17.59 -14.44
C PRO A 4 -7.55 17.83 -13.68
N CYS A 5 -7.66 18.13 -12.39
CA CYS A 5 -6.52 18.21 -11.49
C CYS A 5 -5.90 16.83 -11.32
N ASN A 6 -5.03 16.44 -12.25
CA ASN A 6 -4.09 15.35 -12.05
C ASN A 6 -3.10 15.78 -10.98
N HIS A 7 -3.38 15.46 -9.72
CA HIS A 7 -2.39 15.50 -8.64
C HIS A 7 -1.35 14.40 -8.89
N GLU A 8 -0.46 14.63 -9.84
CA GLU A 8 0.76 13.84 -10.02
C GLU A 8 1.75 14.26 -8.93
N ALA A 9 1.69 13.59 -7.78
CA ALA A 9 2.67 13.74 -6.73
C ALA A 9 3.99 13.08 -7.17
N TYR A 10 4.85 13.87 -7.84
CA TYR A 10 6.25 13.52 -8.07
C TYR A 10 7.00 13.65 -6.73
N TYR A 11 7.46 12.53 -6.17
CA TYR A 11 8.37 12.60 -5.02
C TYR A 11 9.78 12.85 -5.54
N HIS A 12 10.33 14.02 -5.22
CA HIS A 12 11.67 14.42 -5.61
C HIS A 12 12.70 13.66 -4.79
N VAL A 13 13.32 12.62 -5.36
CA VAL A 13 14.54 12.04 -4.80
C VAL A 13 15.73 12.76 -5.45
N PHE A 14 16.35 13.67 -4.71
CA PHE A 14 17.58 14.32 -5.16
C PHE A 14 18.75 13.34 -5.04
N ASP A 15 19.26 12.86 -6.18
CA ASP A 15 20.60 12.30 -6.23
C ASP A 15 21.62 13.45 -6.28
N GLN A 16 22.61 13.39 -5.38
CA GLN A 16 23.76 14.29 -5.26
C GLN A 16 24.61 14.41 -6.55
N TYR A 17 24.38 13.57 -7.56
CA TYR A 17 25.12 13.58 -8.84
C TYR A 17 24.34 14.08 -10.06
N GLY A 18 23.21 14.75 -9.88
CA GLY A 18 22.46 15.38 -10.98
C GLY A 18 21.25 14.54 -11.40
N GLY A 19 20.08 15.07 -11.06
CA GLY A 19 18.78 14.41 -11.12
C GLY A 19 18.47 13.68 -12.43
N LYS A 20 18.31 12.36 -12.31
CA LYS A 20 17.46 11.59 -13.23
C LYS A 20 16.04 11.58 -12.68
N TYR A 21 15.10 12.07 -13.48
CA TYR A 21 13.67 12.02 -13.18
C TYR A 21 13.19 10.57 -13.31
N TYR A 22 12.98 9.89 -12.18
CA TYR A 22 12.29 8.61 -12.18
C TYR A 22 10.79 8.88 -12.06
N ASN A 23 9.99 8.25 -12.92
CA ASN A 23 8.55 8.22 -12.75
C ASN A 23 8.24 7.39 -11.49
N THR A 24 8.15 8.06 -10.34
CA THR A 24 8.08 7.43 -9.01
C THR A 24 6.90 6.47 -8.88
N LYS A 25 5.79 6.71 -9.60
CA LYS A 25 4.64 5.82 -9.63
C LYS A 25 4.95 4.44 -10.22
N PHE A 26 5.82 4.40 -11.23
CA PHE A 26 6.31 3.16 -11.83
C PHE A 26 7.23 2.41 -10.87
N ALA A 27 8.16 3.12 -10.22
CA ALA A 27 9.07 2.53 -9.23
C ALA A 27 8.33 1.96 -8.01
N ILE A 28 7.32 2.66 -7.49
CA ILE A 28 6.46 2.18 -6.38
C ILE A 28 5.72 0.90 -6.78
N SER A 29 5.17 0.85 -8.00
CA SER A 29 4.43 -0.31 -8.47
C SER A 29 5.31 -1.55 -8.58
N GLN A 30 6.53 -1.40 -9.12
CA GLN A 30 7.52 -2.47 -9.20
C GLN A 30 8.03 -2.93 -7.84
N MET A 31 8.27 -1.98 -6.92
CA MET A 31 8.75 -2.28 -5.58
C MET A 31 7.68 -3.03 -4.76
N LEU A 32 6.42 -2.61 -4.87
CA LEU A 32 5.30 -3.31 -4.26
C LEU A 32 5.14 -4.72 -4.83
N GLU A 33 5.24 -4.88 -6.15
CA GLU A 33 5.19 -6.19 -6.80
C GLU A 33 6.33 -7.11 -6.31
N PHE A 34 7.56 -6.60 -6.25
CA PHE A 34 8.71 -7.33 -5.71
C PHE A 34 8.43 -7.82 -4.28
N LEU A 35 7.96 -6.94 -3.40
CA LEU A 35 7.65 -7.25 -2.01
C LEU A 35 6.56 -8.34 -1.89
N THR A 36 5.56 -8.31 -2.76
CA THR A 36 4.46 -9.30 -2.72
C THR A 36 4.87 -10.74 -3.05
N VAL A 37 6.05 -10.94 -3.63
CA VAL A 37 6.58 -12.26 -4.00
C VAL A 37 7.59 -12.79 -2.96
N GLN A 38 8.03 -11.95 -2.03
CA GLN A 38 9.04 -12.33 -1.06
C GLN A 38 8.53 -13.34 -0.01
N ALA A 39 9.48 -14.07 0.58
CA ALA A 39 9.21 -14.98 1.68
C ALA A 39 8.75 -14.22 2.94
N LYS A 40 7.97 -14.90 3.79
CA LYS A 40 7.44 -14.32 5.03
C LYS A 40 8.54 -13.82 5.95
N ASP A 41 9.59 -14.60 6.18
CA ASP A 41 10.69 -14.23 7.09
C ASP A 41 11.43 -12.97 6.62
N PHE A 42 11.56 -12.78 5.30
CA PHE A 42 12.15 -11.58 4.73
C PHE A 42 11.28 -10.35 5.00
N LEU A 43 9.97 -10.46 4.77
CA LEU A 43 9.01 -9.39 5.02
C LEU A 43 8.93 -9.05 6.51
N GLU A 44 8.90 -10.06 7.39
CA GLU A 44 8.93 -9.85 8.84
C GLU A 44 10.18 -9.07 9.28
N ASN A 45 11.35 -9.38 8.71
CA ASN A 45 12.57 -8.62 8.98
C ASN A 45 12.49 -7.17 8.49
N ILE A 46 11.86 -6.92 7.34
CA ILE A 46 11.62 -5.56 6.84
C ILE A 46 10.67 -4.82 7.79
N TYR A 47 9.58 -5.45 8.20
CA TYR A 47 8.56 -4.83 9.07
C TYR A 47 9.04 -4.55 10.49
N ARG A 48 10.18 -5.13 10.93
CA ARG A 48 10.79 -4.78 12.23
C ARG A 48 11.23 -3.33 12.29
N ASP A 49 11.64 -2.74 11.17
CA ASP A 49 12.00 -1.33 11.12
C ASP A 49 10.72 -0.49 10.89
N PRO A 50 10.36 0.41 11.82
CA PRO A 50 9.16 1.23 11.69
C PRO A 50 9.18 2.13 10.45
N ILE A 51 10.35 2.55 9.98
CA ILE A 51 10.48 3.37 8.77
C ILE A 51 10.07 2.56 7.55
N ASN A 52 10.54 1.31 7.44
CA ASN A 52 10.20 0.43 6.34
C ASN A 52 8.70 0.10 6.32
N GLY A 53 8.11 -0.16 7.50
CA GLY A 53 6.67 -0.36 7.64
C GLY A 53 5.88 0.86 7.16
N PHE A 54 6.30 2.06 7.53
CA PHE A 54 5.66 3.31 7.09
C PHE A 54 5.81 3.55 5.59
N CYS A 55 6.99 3.27 5.02
CA CYS A 55 7.23 3.34 3.59
C CYS A 55 6.30 2.40 2.81
N ILE A 56 6.17 1.15 3.25
CA ILE A 56 5.28 0.17 2.61
C ILE A 56 3.82 0.62 2.74
N PHE A 57 3.41 1.11 3.91
CA PHE A 57 2.08 1.69 4.09
C PHE A 57 1.81 2.84 3.11
N GLY A 58 2.78 3.72 2.89
CA GLY A 58 2.69 4.83 1.93
C GLY A 58 2.59 4.40 0.46
N MET A 59 3.04 3.19 0.12
CA MET A 59 2.94 2.62 -1.24
C MET A 59 1.58 1.97 -1.54
N LEU A 60 0.79 1.67 -0.51
CA LEU A 60 -0.49 0.99 -0.65
C LEU A 60 -1.59 1.93 -1.17
N ASP A 61 -2.61 1.34 -1.79
CA ASP A 61 -3.84 2.04 -2.14
C ASP A 61 -4.62 2.46 -0.88
N THR A 62 -5.45 3.50 -1.02
CA THR A 62 -6.21 4.09 0.09
C THR A 62 -7.14 3.07 0.78
N LEU A 63 -7.64 2.06 0.06
CA LEU A 63 -8.48 1.02 0.67
C LEU A 63 -7.63 0.11 1.57
N SER A 64 -6.49 -0.39 1.07
CA SER A 64 -5.54 -1.18 1.85
C SER A 64 -5.09 -0.43 3.12
N GLN A 65 -4.76 0.85 3.01
CA GLN A 65 -4.41 1.70 4.14
C GLN A 65 -5.54 1.81 5.16
N SER A 66 -6.77 2.04 4.69
CA SER A 66 -7.95 2.16 5.57
C SER A 66 -8.25 0.86 6.32
N VAL A 67 -7.98 -0.30 5.71
CA VAL A 67 -8.12 -1.61 6.34
C VAL A 67 -7.08 -1.80 7.43
N ILE A 68 -5.80 -1.52 7.15
CA ILE A 68 -4.71 -1.61 8.14
C ILE A 68 -4.99 -0.70 9.34
N LEU A 69 -5.35 0.57 9.09
CA LEU A 69 -5.65 1.51 10.17
C LEU A 69 -6.77 0.98 11.05
N ARG A 70 -7.83 0.42 10.47
CA ARG A 70 -8.93 -0.11 11.28
C ARG A 70 -8.57 -1.39 12.03
N PHE A 71 -7.68 -2.23 11.49
CA PHE A 71 -7.09 -3.34 12.25
C PHE A 71 -6.29 -2.85 13.45
N LEU A 72 -5.54 -1.75 13.31
CA LEU A 72 -4.79 -1.14 14.41
C LEU A 72 -5.70 -0.69 15.57
N TRP A 73 -6.91 -0.23 15.25
CA TRP A 73 -7.90 0.21 16.24
C TRP A 73 -8.87 -0.90 16.68
N SER A 74 -8.72 -2.13 16.17
CA SER A 74 -9.59 -3.24 16.54
C SER A 74 -8.85 -4.24 17.44
N ASP A 75 -9.35 -4.43 18.66
CA ASP A 75 -8.80 -5.43 19.59
C ASP A 75 -9.15 -6.88 19.19
N SER A 76 -10.01 -7.07 18.19
CA SER A 76 -10.50 -8.37 17.72
C SER A 76 -10.32 -8.53 16.21
N PRO A 77 -10.04 -9.75 15.71
CA PRO A 77 -9.95 -10.00 14.27
C PRO A 77 -11.27 -9.64 13.59
N LEU A 78 -11.21 -8.72 12.63
CA LEU A 78 -12.39 -8.23 11.93
C LEU A 78 -12.98 -9.31 11.01
N PRO A 79 -14.27 -9.65 11.12
CA PRO A 79 -14.91 -10.56 10.18
C PRO A 79 -14.86 -9.99 8.76
N ILE A 80 -14.53 -10.82 7.76
CA ILE A 80 -14.49 -10.41 6.34
C ILE A 80 -15.86 -9.86 5.89
N SER A 81 -16.96 -10.39 6.45
CA SER A 81 -18.33 -9.89 6.23
C SER A 81 -18.52 -8.44 6.70
N PHE A 82 -17.80 -8.02 7.74
CA PHE A 82 -17.81 -6.66 8.24
C PHE A 82 -17.10 -5.73 7.23
N ILE A 83 -15.93 -6.13 6.74
CA ILE A 83 -15.15 -5.38 5.74
C ILE A 83 -15.98 -5.17 4.45
N ASN A 84 -16.70 -6.19 3.98
CA ASN A 84 -17.57 -6.11 2.81
C ASN A 84 -18.75 -5.12 2.98
N LYS A 85 -19.15 -4.84 4.23
CA LYS A 85 -20.24 -3.89 4.54
C LYS A 85 -19.76 -2.44 4.57
N TRP A 86 -18.45 -2.20 4.54
CA TRP A 86 -17.86 -0.87 4.78
C TRP A 86 -17.93 0.09 3.59
N ARG A 87 -18.33 -0.37 2.39
CA ARG A 87 -18.48 0.50 1.23
C ARG A 87 -19.60 0.05 0.31
N ARG A 88 -20.25 1.02 -0.35
CA ARG A 88 -21.16 0.82 -1.49
C ARG A 88 -20.42 0.58 -2.82
N ASP A 89 -19.12 0.29 -2.76
CA ASP A 89 -18.23 0.12 -3.92
C ASP A 89 -18.12 -1.37 -4.30
N PRO A 90 -17.80 -1.68 -5.56
CA PRO A 90 -17.81 -3.04 -6.07
C PRO A 90 -16.80 -3.89 -5.30
N SER A 91 -17.27 -5.03 -4.80
CA SER A 91 -16.50 -6.08 -4.10
C SER A 91 -15.14 -6.38 -4.73
N VAL A 92 -15.01 -6.19 -6.04
CA VAL A 92 -13.78 -6.38 -6.82
C VAL A 92 -12.60 -5.54 -6.33
N ALA A 93 -12.80 -4.24 -6.06
CA ALA A 93 -11.71 -3.35 -5.65
C ALA A 93 -11.20 -3.70 -4.24
N LEU A 94 -12.13 -3.97 -3.33
CA LEU A 94 -11.81 -4.43 -1.97
C LEU A 94 -11.09 -5.79 -1.99
N ASN A 95 -11.58 -6.74 -2.80
CA ASN A 95 -10.94 -8.04 -2.94
C ASN A 95 -9.52 -7.94 -3.50
N ALA A 96 -9.27 -6.99 -4.42
CA ALA A 96 -7.93 -6.72 -4.92
C ALA A 96 -7.01 -6.18 -3.81
N SER A 97 -7.47 -5.20 -3.04
CA SER A 97 -6.72 -4.65 -1.89
C SER A 97 -6.43 -5.71 -0.83
N LEU A 98 -7.42 -6.53 -0.45
CA LEU A 98 -7.23 -7.63 0.49
C LEU A 98 -6.24 -8.69 -0.02
N LYS A 99 -6.27 -8.99 -1.32
CA LYS A 99 -5.30 -9.89 -1.95
C LYS A 99 -3.88 -9.32 -1.87
N THR A 100 -3.70 -8.02 -2.07
CA THR A 100 -2.41 -7.34 -1.91
C THR A 100 -1.90 -7.45 -0.47
N LEU A 101 -2.76 -7.17 0.52
CA LEU A 101 -2.40 -7.26 1.94
C LEU A 101 -2.01 -8.69 2.37
N ASN A 102 -2.72 -9.71 1.88
CA ASN A 102 -2.39 -11.11 2.14
C ASN A 102 -1.07 -11.53 1.47
N ARG A 103 -0.78 -11.03 0.26
CA ARG A 103 0.51 -11.26 -0.39
C ARG A 103 1.66 -10.64 0.39
N LEU A 104 1.45 -9.46 0.96
CA LEU A 104 2.39 -8.78 1.85
C LEU A 104 2.48 -9.40 3.26
N LYS A 105 1.69 -10.44 3.55
CA LYS A 105 1.68 -11.15 4.85
C LYS A 105 1.34 -10.23 6.04
N ILE A 106 0.55 -9.18 5.78
CA ILE A 106 0.08 -8.24 6.82
C ILE A 106 -1.20 -8.77 7.49
N ILE A 107 -2.05 -9.46 6.72
CA ILE A 107 -3.30 -10.09 7.16
C ILE A 107 -3.36 -11.56 6.77
#